data_AF-A0A9X2JKN1-F1
#
_entry.id   AF-A0A9X2JKN1-F1
#
_cell.length_a   1.000
_cell.length_b   1.000
_cell.length_c   1.000
_cell.angle_alpha   90.00
_cell.angle_beta   90.00
_cell.angle_gamma   90.00
#
_symmetry.space_group_name_H-M   'P 1'
#
loop_
_entity.id
_entity.type
_entity.pdbx_description
1 polymer ?
#
loop_
_entity_poly.entity_id
_entity_poly.type
_entity_poly.pdbx_seq_one_letter_code
_entity_poly.pdbx_strand_id
1 'polypeptide(L)' 'MSPQLNTTTINSFLGQFSGTIPTGENAVIIWDGAGFHTSKALDVPKNITLVQLPAYSPVLNPIEYL' A
#
# COMPACT_ATOMS: atom_id res chain seq x y z
N MET A 1 3.77 4.21 -16.17
CA MET A 1 4.86 3.62 -15.37
C MET A 1 5.70 4.76 -14.82
N SER A 2 5.85 4.87 -13.50
CA SER A 2 6.77 5.84 -12.88
C SER A 2 8.18 5.22 -12.84
N PRO A 3 9.25 5.97 -13.18
CA PRO A 3 10.62 5.47 -13.09
C PRO A 3 11.14 5.37 -11.65
N GLN A 4 10.37 5.88 -10.67
CA GLN A 4 10.78 6.00 -9.28
C GLN A 4 9.69 5.46 -8.37
N LEU A 5 10.10 4.77 -7.31
CA LEU A 5 9.22 4.36 -6.23
C LEU A 5 9.44 5.29 -5.04
N ASN A 6 8.49 6.20 -4.83
CA ASN A 6 8.51 7.21 -3.77
C ASN A 6 7.08 7.47 -3.28
N THR A 7 6.94 8.23 -2.19
CA THR A 7 5.64 8.55 -1.57
C THR A 7 4.63 9.14 -2.57
N THR A 8 5.06 10.04 -3.46
CA THR A 8 4.18 10.64 -4.48
C THR A 8 3.61 9.59 -5.44
N THR A 9 4.47 8.64 -5.85
CA THR A 9 4.06 7.53 -6.72
C THR A 9 3.08 6.61 -5.98
N ILE A 10 3.34 6.31 -4.69
CA ILE A 10 2.43 5.49 -3.87
C ILE A 10 1.07 6.18 -3.69
N ASN A 11 1.02 7.48 -3.40
CA ASN A 11 -0.25 8.21 -3.28
C ASN A 11 -1.03 8.20 -4.61
N SER A 12 -0.33 8.37 -5.73
CA SER A 12 -0.95 8.30 -7.06
C SER A 12 -1.55 6.91 -7.32
N PHE A 13 -0.85 5.85 -6.91
CA PHE A 13 -1.34 4.47 -6.98
C PHE A 13 -2.56 4.27 -6.08
N LEU A 14 -2.50 4.65 -4.80
CA LEU A 14 -3.61 4.48 -3.86
C LEU A 14 -4.88 5.19 -4.34
N GLY A 15 -4.76 6.41 -4.88
CA GLY A 15 -5.89 7.14 -5.45
C GLY A 15 -6.51 6.45 -6.66
N GLN A 16 -5.69 5.95 -7.59
CA GLN A 16 -6.18 5.20 -8.75
C GLN A 16 -6.83 3.87 -8.34
N PHE A 17 -6.17 3.12 -7.45
CA PHE A 17 -6.65 1.85 -6.94
C PHE A 17 -7.96 2.00 -6.15
N SER A 18 -8.10 3.06 -5.35
CA SER A 18 -9.35 3.39 -4.67
C SER A 18 -10.54 3.51 -5.62
N GLY A 19 -10.32 4.02 -6.84
CA GLY A 19 -11.36 4.16 -7.86
C GLY A 19 -11.78 2.84 -8.50
N THR A 20 -11.01 1.76 -8.33
CA THR A 20 -11.36 0.43 -8.85
C THR A 20 -12.11 -0.44 -7.84
N ILE A 21 -12.22 0.01 -6.59
CA ILE A 21 -12.93 -0.72 -5.52
C ILE A 21 -14.43 -0.49 -5.67
N PRO A 22 -15.27 -1.55 -5.71
CA PRO A 22 -16.72 -1.41 -5.77
C PRO A 22 -17.31 -0.62 -4.60
N THR A 23 -18.44 0.03 -4.84
CA THR A 23 -19.13 0.79 -3.78
C THR A 23 -19.60 -0.14 -2.67
N GLY A 24 -19.26 0.20 -1.42
CA GLY A 24 -19.59 -0.60 -0.24
C GLY A 24 -18.50 -1.60 0.17
N GLU A 25 -17.43 -1.73 -0.62
CA GLU A 25 -16.29 -2.58 -0.30
C GLU A 25 -15.10 -1.77 0.26
N ASN A 26 -14.23 -2.47 0.98
CA ASN A 26 -12.97 -1.92 1.49
C ASN A 26 -11.82 -2.85 1.11
N ALA A 27 -10.70 -2.28 0.66
CA ALA A 27 -9.49 -3.04 0.41
C ALA A 27 -8.57 -3.01 1.64
N VAL A 28 -7.95 -4.15 1.94
CA VAL A 28 -6.85 -4.24 2.90
C VAL A 28 -5.57 -4.48 2.11
N ILE A 29 -4.59 -3.60 2.27
CA ILE A 29 -3.27 -3.73 1.64
C ILE A 29 -2.27 -4.10 2.72
N ILE A 30 -1.58 -5.22 2.52
CA ILE A 30 -0.50 -5.70 3.40
C ILE A 30 0.83 -5.36 2.73
N TRP A 31 1.74 -4.72 3.45
CA TRP A 31 3.05 -4.37 2.92
C TRP A 31 4.15 -4.36 4.00
N ASP A 32 5.40 -4.32 3.56
CA ASP A 32 6.57 -4.22 4.42
C ASP A 32 6.81 -2.77 4.92
N GLY A 33 7.89 -2.57 5.66
CA GLY A 33 8.28 -1.28 6.23
C GLY A 33 9.14 -0.39 5.32
N ALA A 34 9.07 -0.51 3.98
CA ALA A 34 9.84 0.36 3.09
C ALA A 34 9.54 1.85 3.37
N GLY A 35 10.52 2.74 3.20
CA GLY A 35 10.38 4.15 3.64
C GLY A 35 9.22 4.91 3.01
N PHE A 36 8.81 4.55 1.78
CA PHE A 36 7.63 5.10 1.12
C PHE A 36 6.31 4.49 1.60
N HIS A 37 6.33 3.32 2.24
CA HIS A 37 5.19 2.68 2.93
C HIS A 37 4.92 3.26 4.32
N THR A 38 5.93 3.87 4.96
CA THR A 38 5.79 4.42 6.33
C THR A 38 5.82 5.95 6.36
N SER A 39 5.73 6.60 5.20
CA SER A 39 5.82 8.05 5.09
C SER A 39 4.61 8.72 5.75
N LYS A 40 4.85 9.76 6.57
CA LYS A 40 3.79 10.60 7.14
C LYS A 40 3.02 11.42 6.09
N ALA A 41 3.54 11.48 4.86
CA ALA A 41 2.91 12.15 3.73
C ALA A 41 2.06 11.20 2.86
N LEU A 42 1.81 9.97 3.33
CA LEU A 42 0.85 9.09 2.67
C LEU A 42 -0.57 9.65 2.77
N ASP A 43 -1.26 9.67 1.64
CA ASP A 43 -2.68 10.02 1.53
C ASP A 43 -3.47 8.74 1.25
N VAL A 44 -4.13 8.23 2.28
CA VAL A 44 -4.80 6.92 2.24
C VAL A 44 -6.31 7.15 2.07
N PRO A 45 -6.89 6.69 0.93
CA PRO A 45 -8.33 6.77 0.71
C PRO A 45 -9.14 6.02 1.77
N LYS A 46 -10.34 6.53 2.09
CA LYS A 46 -11.17 6.01 3.19
C LYS A 46 -11.59 4.54 3.05
N ASN A 47 -11.64 4.04 1.81
CA ASN A 47 -12.00 2.66 1.48
C ASN A 47 -10.77 1.73 1.41
N ILE A 48 -9.61 2.19 1.89
CA ILE A 48 -8.37 1.41 1.96
C ILE A 48 -7.87 1.40 3.40
N THR A 49 -7.56 0.20 3.90
CA THR A 49 -6.84 0.00 5.17
C THR A 49 -5.45 -0.54 4.88
N LEU A 50 -4.43 0.09 5.46
CA LEU A 50 -3.03 -0.35 5.32
C LEU A 50 -2.64 -1.16 6.56
N VAL A 51 -2.07 -2.35 6.33
CA VAL A 51 -1.53 -3.23 7.37
C VAL A 51 -0.04 -3.39 7.13
N GLN A 52 0.75 -2.83 8.04
CA GLN A 52 2.20 -2.95 7.99
C GLN A 52 2.65 -4.25 8.67
N LEU A 53 3.50 -5.02 7.99
CA LEU A 53 4.13 -6.20 8.55
C LEU A 53 5.21 -5.81 9.58
N PRO A 54 5.46 -6.65 10.60
CA PRO A 54 6.59 -6.47 11.50
C PRO A 54 7.92 -6.43 10.74
N ALA A 55 8.88 -5.66 11.25
CA ALA A 55 10.20 -5.56 10.66
C ALA A 55 10.86 -6.94 10.51
N TYR A 56 11.60 -7.12 9.41
CA TYR A 56 12.36 -8.35 9.11
C TYR A 56 11.53 -9.64 9.13
N SER A 57 10.23 -9.56 8.81
CA SER A 57 9.32 -10.71 8.78
C SER A 57 8.85 -11.04 7.35
N PRO A 58 9.75 -11.32 6.39
CA PRO A 58 9.37 -11.61 5.00
C PRO A 58 8.49 -12.87 4.89
N VAL A 59 8.63 -13.81 5.83
CA VAL A 59 7.77 -15.01 5.96
C VAL A 59 6.28 -14.69 6.16
N LEU A 60 5.94 -13.47 6.58
CA LEU A 60 4.55 -13.05 6.74
C LEU A 60 3.98 -12.39 5.48
N ASN A 61 4.80 -12.14 4.47
CA ASN A 61 4.37 -11.56 3.20
C ASN A 61 4.08 -12.70 2.20
N PRO A 62 2.80 -12.96 1.85
CA PRO A 62 2.46 -14.06 0.95
C PRO A 62 3.13 -13.95 -0.43
N ILE A 63 3.50 -12.73 -0.86
CA ILE A 63 4.15 -12.50 -2.16
C ILE A 63 5.56 -13.10 -2.25
N GLU A 64 6.23 -13.30 -1.11
CA GLU A 64 7.60 -13.84 -1.03
C GLU A 64 7.63 -15.36 -1.28
N TYR A 65 6.46 -16.00 -1.36
CA TYR A 65 6.28 -17.43 -1.61
C TYR A 65 5.67 -17.73 -2.99
N LEU A 66 5.49 -16.72 -3.83
CA LEU A 66 4.94 -16.85 -5.19
C LEU A 66 6.02 -17.21 -6.23
#